data_AF-A0A938NN13-F1
#
_entry.id   AF-A0A938NN13-F1
#
_cell.length_a   1.000
_cell.length_b   1.000
_cell.length_c   1.000
_cell.angle_alpha   90.00
_cell.angle_beta   90.00
_cell.angle_gamma   90.00
#
_symmetry.space_group_name_H-M   'P 1'
#
loop_
_entity.id
_entity.type
_entity.pdbx_description
1 polymer ?
#
loop_
_entity_poly.entity_id
_entity_poly.type
_entity_poly.pdbx_seq_one_letter_code
_entity_poly.pdbx_strand_id
1 'polypeptide(L)'
;MASIRGHILKVKVDLVAKNIGSAKNELSLIDEAFEKAKTSASDENKRIIEELQVTLRKARADIDIDLPAAINRIDLLWHEMSKLLRKA
;
A
#
# COMPACT_ATOMS: atom_id res chain seq x y z
N MET A 1 4.77 10.84 2.15
CA MET A 1 4.17 9.68 2.85
C MET A 1 2.73 9.89 3.35
N ALA A 2 2.30 11.09 3.76
CA ALA A 2 0.91 11.34 4.17
C ALA A 2 -0.11 11.07 3.05
N SER A 3 0.22 11.43 1.80
CA SER A 3 -0.61 11.10 0.63
C SER A 3 -0.75 9.58 0.42
N ILE A 4 0.36 8.82 0.50
CA ILE A 4 0.34 7.35 0.39
C ILE A 4 -0.57 6.71 1.45
N ARG A 5 -0.51 7.20 2.70
CA ARG A 5 -1.39 6.73 3.78
C ARG A 5 -2.87 6.98 3.45
N GLY A 6 -3.22 8.13 2.87
CA GLY A 6 -4.58 8.43 2.44
C GLY A 6 -5.10 7.42 1.40
N HIS A 7 -4.28 7.09 0.41
CA HIS A 7 -4.63 6.06 -0.59
C HIS A 7 -4.82 4.68 0.05
N ILE A 8 -3.96 4.27 0.99
CA ILE A 8 -4.12 2.98 1.69
C ILE A 8 -5.44 2.94 2.47
N LEU A 9 -5.80 4.02 3.16
CA LEU A 9 -7.10 4.10 3.85
C LEU A 9 -8.27 3.95 2.86
N LYS A 10 -8.17 4.60 1.70
CA LYS A 10 -9.20 4.49 0.66
C LYS A 10 -9.31 3.07 0.12
N VAL A 11 -8.19 2.38 -0.14
CA VAL A 11 -8.19 0.95 -0.51
C VAL A 11 -8.95 0.12 0.52
N LYS A 12 -8.70 0.33 1.83
CA LYS A 12 -9.42 -0.40 2.89
C LYS A 12 -10.93 -0.20 2.80
N VAL A 13 -11.37 1.05 2.67
CA VAL A 13 -12.79 1.40 2.54
C VAL A 13 -13.39 0.75 1.30
N ASP A 14 -12.70 0.83 0.16
CA ASP A 14 -13.16 0.27 -1.10
C ASP A 14 -13.23 -1.27 -1.08
N LEU A 15 -12.28 -1.95 -0.44
CA LEU A 15 -12.31 -3.40 -0.27
C LEU A 15 -13.49 -3.86 0.60
N VAL A 16 -13.77 -3.16 1.70
CA VAL A 16 -14.94 -3.44 2.56
C VAL A 16 -16.24 -3.19 1.80
N ALA A 17 -16.30 -2.13 0.99
CA ALA A 17 -17.43 -1.81 0.12
C ALA A 17 -17.51 -2.70 -1.13
N LYS A 18 -16.59 -3.66 -1.32
CA LYS A 18 -16.45 -4.51 -2.50
C LYS A 18 -16.31 -3.73 -3.82
N ASN A 19 -15.82 -2.50 -3.74
CA ASN A 19 -15.49 -1.67 -4.91
C ASN A 19 -14.08 -2.02 -5.42
N ILE A 20 -13.96 -3.20 -6.01
CA ILE A 20 -12.67 -3.77 -6.43
C ILE A 20 -11.97 -2.92 -7.50
N GLY A 21 -12.75 -2.34 -8.43
CA GLY A 21 -12.21 -1.47 -9.47
C GLY A 21 -11.54 -0.22 -8.90
N SER A 22 -12.21 0.45 -7.96
CA SER A 22 -11.63 1.61 -7.26
C SER A 22 -10.40 1.21 -6.44
N ALA A 23 -10.47 0.10 -5.69
CA ALA A 23 -9.34 -0.40 -4.91
C ALA A 23 -8.09 -0.65 -5.78
N LYS A 24 -8.24 -1.25 -6.97
CA LYS A 24 -7.12 -1.48 -7.90
C LYS A 24 -6.51 -0.18 -8.44
N ASN A 25 -7.35 0.82 -8.73
CA ASN A 25 -6.88 2.13 -9.18
C ASN A 25 -6.04 2.79 -8.07
N GLU A 26 -6.54 2.78 -6.84
CA GLU A 26 -5.82 3.32 -5.69
C GLU A 26 -4.50 2.57 -5.41
N LEU A 27 -4.47 1.24 -5.55
CA LEU A 27 -3.23 0.46 -5.45
C LEU A 27 -2.19 0.85 -6.50
N SER A 28 -2.64 1.22 -7.70
CA SER A 28 -1.73 1.67 -8.76
C SER A 28 -1.14 3.05 -8.44
N LEU A 29 -1.95 3.96 -7.89
CA LEU A 29 -1.48 5.27 -7.40
C LEU A 29 -0.48 5.13 -6.25
N ILE A 30 -0.69 4.16 -5.34
CA ILE A 30 0.24 3.86 -4.26
C ILE A 30 1.58 3.38 -4.82
N ASP A 31 1.58 2.48 -5.81
CA ASP A 31 2.81 1.96 -6.41
C ASP A 31 3.62 3.09 -7.08
N GLU A 32 2.96 3.96 -7.86
CA GLU A 32 3.60 5.14 -8.45
C GLU A 32 4.17 6.11 -7.39
N ALA A 33 3.44 6.30 -6.29
CA ALA A 33 3.90 7.17 -5.22
C ALA A 33 5.11 6.58 -4.48
N PHE A 34 5.18 5.25 -4.33
CA PHE A 34 6.36 4.57 -3.81
C PHE A 34 7.56 4.68 -4.75
N GLU A 35 7.37 4.52 -6.06
CA GLU A 35 8.45 4.75 -7.04
C GLU A 35 9.02 6.17 -6.92
N LYS A 36 8.15 7.19 -6.84
CA LYS A 36 8.57 8.58 -6.63
C LYS A 36 9.26 8.79 -5.28
N ALA A 37 8.83 8.10 -4.23
CA ALA A 37 9.46 8.22 -2.92
C ALA A 37 10.87 7.60 -2.90
N LYS A 38 11.10 6.50 -3.62
CA LYS A 38 12.42 5.84 -3.69
C LYS A 38 13.51 6.72 -4.32
N THR A 39 13.16 7.55 -5.31
CA THR A 39 14.16 8.39 -6.00
C THR A 39 14.83 9.41 -5.09
N SER A 40 14.16 9.80 -4.01
CA SER A 40 14.60 10.85 -3.08
C SER A 40 14.91 10.33 -1.68
N ALA A 41 14.85 9.01 -1.48
CA ALA A 41 15.06 8.36 -0.18
C ALA A 41 16.53 7.98 0.04
N SER A 42 16.95 7.91 1.31
CA SER A 42 18.19 7.24 1.71
C SER A 42 18.13 5.74 1.40
N ASP A 43 19.28 5.06 1.32
CA ASP A 43 19.31 3.64 0.96
C ASP A 43 18.60 2.73 1.98
N GLU A 44 18.60 3.10 3.26
CA GLU A 44 17.80 2.42 4.30
C GLU A 44 16.30 2.57 4.02
N ASN A 45 15.85 3.79 3.72
CA ASN A 45 14.45 4.05 3.42
C ASN A 45 14.00 3.44 2.09
N LYS A 46 14.88 3.33 1.09
CA LYS A 46 14.60 2.63 -0.18
C LYS A 46 14.26 1.16 0.05
N ARG A 47 15.06 0.45 0.84
CA ARG A 47 14.81 -0.97 1.18
C ARG A 47 13.44 -1.15 1.82
N ILE A 48 13.09 -0.28 2.76
CA ILE A 48 11.79 -0.31 3.41
C ILE A 48 10.66 -0.05 2.40
N ILE A 49 10.83 0.91 1.50
CA ILE A 49 9.82 1.21 0.46
C ILE A 49 9.67 0.01 -0.50
N GLU A 50 10.76 -0.68 -0.85
CA GLU A 50 10.71 -1.88 -1.69
C GLU A 50 9.95 -3.02 -1.01
N GLU A 51 10.17 -3.26 0.28
CA GLU A 51 9.41 -4.25 1.07
C GLU A 51 7.91 -3.93 1.06
N LEU A 52 7.54 -2.65 1.26
CA LEU A 52 6.15 -2.20 1.19
C LEU A 52 5.55 -2.41 -0.20
N GLN A 53 6.29 -2.14 -1.27
CA GLN A 53 5.83 -2.40 -2.64
C GLN A 53 5.61 -3.89 -2.92
N VAL A 54 6.45 -4.77 -2.38
CA VAL A 54 6.24 -6.22 -2.50
C VAL A 54 4.92 -6.62 -1.82
N THR A 55 4.65 -6.11 -0.63
CA THR A 55 3.37 -6.34 0.08
C THR A 55 2.17 -5.80 -0.73
N LEU A 56 2.30 -4.60 -1.30
CA LEU A 56 1.28 -3.99 -2.14
C LEU A 56 0.97 -4.83 -3.39
N ARG A 57 2.00 -5.32 -4.09
CA ARG A 57 1.85 -6.16 -5.29
C ARG A 57 1.16 -7.49 -4.97
N LYS A 58 1.51 -8.11 -3.83
CA LYS A 58 0.82 -9.31 -3.35
C LYS A 58 -0.65 -9.03 -3.03
N ALA A 59 -0.95 -7.91 -2.37
CA ALA A 59 -2.34 -7.52 -2.11
C ALA A 59 -3.14 -7.31 -3.40
N ARG A 60 -2.53 -6.73 -4.44
CA ARG A 60 -3.14 -6.57 -5.76
C ARG A 60 -3.41 -7.92 -6.45
N ALA A 61 -2.51 -8.88 -6.34
CA ALA A 61 -2.69 -10.22 -6.89
C ALA A 61 -3.82 -10.99 -6.17
N ASP A 62 -3.87 -10.85 -4.84
CA ASP A 62 -4.86 -11.54 -4.02
C ASP A 62 -6.27 -10.95 -4.18
N ILE A 63 -6.42 -9.69 -4.60
CA ILE A 63 -7.74 -9.03 -4.74
C ILE A 63 -8.75 -9.83 -5.57
N ASP A 64 -8.29 -10.51 -6.62
CA ASP A 64 -9.17 -11.27 -7.52
C ASP A 64 -9.31 -12.76 -7.13
N ILE A 65 -8.42 -13.24 -6.25
CA ILE A 65 -8.26 -14.67 -5.93
C ILE A 65 -8.76 -14.96 -4.51
N ASP A 66 -8.34 -14.14 -3.56
CA ASP A 66 -8.60 -14.25 -2.13
C ASP A 66 -8.73 -12.84 -1.51
N LEU A 67 -9.96 -12.32 -1.54
CA LEU A 67 -10.27 -10.99 -1.00
C LEU A 67 -9.92 -10.87 0.50
N PRO A 68 -10.22 -11.86 1.38
CA PRO A 68 -9.73 -11.84 2.76
C PRO A 68 -8.21 -11.70 2.89
N ALA A 69 -7.42 -12.43 2.09
CA ALA A 69 -5.97 -12.31 2.10
C ALA A 69 -5.51 -10.92 1.65
N ALA A 70 -6.13 -10.36 0.61
CA ALA A 70 -5.88 -8.99 0.17
C ALA A 70 -6.14 -7.97 1.30
N ILE A 71 -7.28 -8.07 2.00
CA ILE A 71 -7.60 -7.18 3.13
C ILE A 71 -6.52 -7.26 4.22
N ASN A 72 -6.12 -8.47 4.61
CA ASN A 72 -5.08 -8.67 5.63
C ASN A 72 -3.73 -8.03 5.22
N ARG A 73 -3.35 -8.11 3.94
CA ARG A 73 -2.12 -7.48 3.45
C ARG A 73 -2.21 -5.96 3.44
N ILE A 74 -3.36 -5.39 3.08
CA ILE A 74 -3.56 -3.93 3.14
C ILE A 74 -3.54 -3.44 4.60
N ASP A 75 -4.06 -4.22 5.53
CA ASP A 75 -3.95 -3.93 6.96
C ASP A 75 -2.49 -3.95 7.44
N LEU A 76 -1.72 -4.96 7.03
CA LEU A 76 -0.29 -5.01 7.31
C LEU A 76 0.44 -3.78 6.75
N LEU A 77 0.19 -3.44 5.49
CA LEU A 77 0.76 -2.27 4.82
C LEU A 77 0.43 -0.97 5.59
N TRP A 78 -0.81 -0.82 6.06
CA TRP A 78 -1.23 0.31 6.89
C TRP A 78 -0.45 0.38 8.20
N HIS A 79 -0.25 -0.75 8.88
CA HIS A 79 0.49 -0.81 10.13
C HIS A 79 1.97 -0.46 9.95
N GLU A 80 2.61 -0.98 8.91
CA GLU A 80 4.01 -0.70 8.59
C GLU A 80 4.22 0.76 8.20
N MET A 81 3.36 1.31 7.34
CA MET A 81 3.38 2.73 6.99
C MET A 81 3.18 3.64 8.20
N SER A 82 2.29 3.24 9.13
CA SER A 82 2.07 3.98 10.36
C SER A 82 3.27 3.95 11.30
N LYS A 83 4.05 2.85 11.30
CA LYS A 83 5.32 2.79 12.05
C LYS A 83 6.37 3.73 11.46
N LEU A 84 6.48 3.80 10.14
CA LEU A 84 7.43 4.70 9.47
C LEU A 84 7.12 6.17 9.74
N LEU A 85 5.85 6.56 9.63
CA LEU A 85 5.42 7.92 9.91
C LEU A 85 5.58 8.35 11.37
N ARG A 86 5.70 7.41 12.32
CA ARG A 86 5.99 7.72 13.73
C ARG A 86 7.48 7.80 14.04
N LYS A 87 8.33 7.25 13.18
CA LYS A 87 9.78 7.22 13.32
C LYS A 87 10.50 8.29 12.49
N ALA A 88 9.84 8.80 11.45
CA ALA A 88 10.26 9.94 10.64
C ALA A 88 9.89 11.26 11.32
#